data_AF-A0A9E2I2P2-F1
#
_entry.id   AF-A0A9E2I2P2-F1
#
_cell.length_a   1.000
_cell.length_b   1.000
_cell.length_c   1.000
_cell.angle_alpha   90.00
_cell.angle_beta   90.00
_cell.angle_gamma   90.00
#
_symmetry.space_group_name_H-M   'P 1'
#
loop_
_entity.id
_entity.type
_entity.pdbx_description
1 polymer ?
#
loop_
_entity_poly.entity_id
_entity_poly.type
_entity_poly.pdbx_seq_one_letter_code
_entity_poly.pdbx_strand_id
1 'polypeptide(L)'
;MINEIETSCEANMKKSIEHMRHSFKTLRTGKVMISVLDGIRVDYYGTMSALDQVGSVIATDATTIVISPWEKPLVSAIESAISKANIGVNPNSDGEKIILNFPPM
;
A
#
# COMPACT_ATOMS: atom_id res chain seq x y z
N MET A 1 35.32 17.35 19.63
CA MET A 1 36.05 16.69 18.52
C MET A 1 35.83 15.17 18.45
N ILE A 2 36.37 14.32 19.35
CA ILE A 2 36.15 12.84 19.22
C ILE A 2 34.68 12.45 19.39
N ASN A 3 33.99 12.98 20.40
CA ASN A 3 32.57 12.70 20.65
C ASN A 3 31.63 13.17 19.53
N GLU A 4 31.99 14.25 18.81
CA GLU A 4 31.21 14.73 17.66
C GLU A 4 31.33 13.79 16.46
N ILE A 5 32.53 13.24 16.23
CA ILE A 5 32.77 12.26 15.17
C ILE A 5 32.00 10.96 15.49
N GLU A 6 32.02 10.51 16.75
CA GLU A 6 31.28 9.33 17.19
C GLU A 6 29.77 9.50 16.99
N THR A 7 29.22 10.66 17.39
CA THR A 7 27.79 10.98 17.21
C THR A 7 27.41 11.07 15.73
N SER A 8 28.27 11.66 14.90
CA SER A 8 28.04 11.75 13.44
C SER A 8 28.07 10.37 12.76
N CYS A 9 29.00 9.50 13.16
CA CYS A 9 29.04 8.12 12.69
C CYS A 9 27.78 7.35 13.09
N GLU A 10 27.34 7.44 14.35
CA GLU A 10 26.11 6.78 14.81
C GLU A 10 24.88 7.26 14.03
N ALA A 11 24.76 8.57 13.77
CA ALA A 11 23.67 9.13 12.99
C ALA A 11 23.66 8.60 11.55
N ASN A 12 24.83 8.51 10.89
CA ASN A 12 24.94 7.95 9.54
C ASN A 12 24.61 6.45 9.48
N MET A 13 25.03 5.68 10.49
CA MET A 13 24.68 4.26 10.59
C MET A 13 23.16 4.07 10.76
N LYS A 14 22.54 4.84 11.65
CA LYS A 14 21.07 4.82 11.85
C LYS A 14 20.33 5.19 10.56
N LYS A 15 20.76 6.23 9.86
CA LYS A 15 20.19 6.65 8.58
C LYS A 15 20.30 5.57 7.50
N SER A 16 21.43 4.86 7.44
CA SER A 16 21.64 3.76 6.50
C SER A 16 20.71 2.59 6.77
N ILE A 17 20.51 2.23 8.05
CA ILE A 17 19.56 1.19 8.47
C ILE A 17 18.12 1.59 8.13
N GLU A 18 17.77 2.86 8.34
CA GLU A 18 16.44 3.37 8.00
C GLU A 18 16.17 3.34 6.49
N HIS A 19 17.17 3.74 5.68
CA HIS A 19 17.08 3.63 4.23
C HIS A 19 16.90 2.17 3.78
N MET A 20 17.67 1.24 4.34
CA MET A 20 17.55 -0.19 4.04
C MET A 20 16.16 -0.73 4.39
N ARG A 21 15.61 -0.34 5.55
CA ARG A 21 14.24 -0.71 5.96
C ARG A 21 13.19 -0.16 5.01
N HIS A 22 13.35 1.06 4.52
CA HIS A 22 12.43 1.64 3.55
C HIS A 22 12.48 0.90 2.22
N SER A 23 13.68 0.59 1.71
CA SER A 23 13.86 -0.21 0.50
C SER A 23 13.28 -1.63 0.62
N PHE A 24 13.35 -2.25 1.80
CA PHE A 24 12.70 -3.55 2.03
C PHE A 24 11.17 -3.47 2.08
N LYS A 25 10.58 -2.36 2.54
CA LYS A 25 9.12 -2.17 2.47
C LYS A 25 8.61 -2.10 1.02
N THR A 26 9.40 -1.53 0.12
CA THR A 26 9.09 -1.49 -1.32
C THR A 26 9.37 -2.81 -2.04
N LEU A 27 10.14 -3.72 -1.43
CA LEU A 27 10.44 -5.02 -2.01
C LEU A 27 9.20 -5.92 -1.86
N ARG A 28 8.60 -6.31 -3.00
CA ARG A 28 7.44 -7.20 -3.03
C ARG A 28 7.87 -8.61 -2.60
N THR A 29 7.74 -8.91 -1.30
CA THR A 29 7.87 -10.27 -0.79
C THR A 29 6.61 -11.06 -1.11
N GLY A 30 6.70 -12.38 -1.30
CA GLY A 30 5.56 -13.24 -1.69
C GLY A 30 4.38 -13.26 -0.72
N LYS A 31 4.47 -12.54 0.41
CA LYS A 31 3.35 -12.19 1.27
C LYS A 31 2.98 -10.74 0.99
N VAL A 32 1.85 -10.53 0.32
CA VAL A 32 1.37 -9.18 0.03
C VAL A 32 0.99 -8.49 1.34
N MET A 33 1.60 -7.32 1.59
CA MET A 33 1.32 -6.49 2.76
C MET A 33 0.36 -5.38 2.37
N ILE A 34 -0.53 -4.99 3.29
CA ILE A 34 -1.53 -3.92 3.05
C ILE A 34 -0.85 -2.60 2.66
N SER A 35 0.39 -2.38 3.12
CA SER A 35 1.24 -1.24 2.77
C SER A 35 1.55 -1.09 1.28
N VAL A 36 1.31 -2.12 0.44
CA VAL A 36 1.40 -1.98 -1.02
C VAL A 36 0.33 -1.03 -1.56
N LEU A 37 -0.78 -0.85 -0.83
CA LEU A 37 -1.87 0.05 -1.20
C LEU A 37 -1.79 1.46 -0.58
N ASP A 38 -0.82 1.73 0.30
CA ASP A 38 -0.64 3.06 0.96
C ASP A 38 -0.46 4.22 -0.04
N GLY A 39 0.02 3.93 -1.25
CA GLY A 39 0.23 4.94 -2.30
C GLY A 39 -1.03 5.27 -3.12
N ILE A 40 -2.12 4.53 -2.96
CA ILE A 40 -3.31 4.67 -3.80
C ILE A 40 -4.23 5.74 -3.22
N ARG A 41 -4.50 6.76 -4.04
CA ARG A 41 -5.47 7.80 -3.74
C ARG A 41 -6.71 7.60 -4.60
N VAL A 42 -7.88 7.66 -3.96
CA VAL A 42 -9.19 7.50 -4.58
C VAL A 42 -9.87 8.85 -4.57
N ASP A 43 -10.57 9.18 -5.65
CA ASP A 43 -11.41 10.36 -5.73
C ASP A 43 -12.70 10.11 -4.91
N TYR A 44 -12.80 10.81 -3.78
CA TYR A 44 -13.99 10.86 -2.96
C TYR A 44 -14.64 12.23 -3.17
N TYR A 45 -15.66 12.27 -4.03
CA TYR A 45 -16.46 13.46 -4.35
C TYR A 45 -15.61 14.71 -4.68
N GLY A 46 -14.57 14.56 -5.50
CA GLY A 46 -13.68 15.64 -5.95
C GLY A 46 -12.48 15.89 -5.05
N THR A 47 -12.29 15.11 -3.99
CA THR A 47 -11.12 15.17 -3.12
C THR A 47 -10.33 13.86 -3.17
N MET A 48 -9.01 13.95 -3.37
CA MET A 48 -8.14 12.79 -3.36
C MET A 48 -7.92 12.31 -1.93
N SER A 49 -8.60 11.24 -1.54
CA SER A 49 -8.49 10.61 -0.22
C SER A 49 -7.69 9.31 -0.31
N ALA A 50 -6.95 8.96 0.75
CA ALA A 50 -6.24 7.69 0.80
C ALA A 50 -7.23 6.53 0.86
N LEU A 51 -6.87 5.38 0.27
CA LEU A 51 -7.74 4.19 0.23
C LEU A 51 -8.19 3.76 1.64
N ASP A 52 -7.31 3.86 2.63
CA ASP A 52 -7.60 3.53 4.04
C ASP A 52 -8.72 4.37 4.68
N GLN A 53 -9.00 5.57 4.14
CA GLN A 53 -10.05 6.44 4.65
C GLN A 53 -11.41 6.17 4.00
N VAL A 54 -11.42 5.56 2.81
CA VAL A 54 -12.65 5.30 2.04
C VAL A 54 -13.13 3.84 2.16
N GLY A 55 -12.35 2.96 2.76
CA GLY A 55 -12.73 1.57 3.01
C GLY A 55 -11.80 0.84 3.96
N SER A 56 -12.23 -0.37 4.34
CA SER A 56 -11.43 -1.32 5.11
C SER A 56 -10.61 -2.20 4.17
N VAL A 57 -9.28 -2.20 4.34
CA VAL A 57 -8.35 -3.04 3.56
C VAL A 57 -7.87 -4.19 4.42
N ILE A 58 -8.18 -5.43 4.01
CA ILE A 58 -7.85 -6.64 4.76
C ILE A 58 -7.13 -7.63 3.84
N ALA A 59 -5.91 -8.01 4.20
CA ALA A 59 -5.23 -9.14 3.56
C ALA A 59 -5.84 -10.45 4.12
N THR A 60 -6.60 -11.16 3.30
CA THR A 60 -7.25 -12.43 3.72
C THR A 60 -6.31 -13.61 3.52
N ASP A 61 -5.43 -13.55 2.51
CA ASP A 61 -4.41 -14.57 2.25
C ASP A 61 -3.10 -13.92 1.75
N ALA A 62 -2.02 -14.70 1.68
CA ALA A 62 -0.70 -14.25 1.25
C ALA A 62 -0.69 -13.60 -0.16
N THR A 63 -1.67 -13.95 -1.00
CA THR A 63 -1.82 -13.46 -2.37
C THR A 63 -3.10 -12.66 -2.59
N THR A 64 -3.99 -12.57 -1.59
CA THR A 64 -5.34 -12.01 -1.77
C THR A 64 -5.62 -10.88 -0.79
N ILE A 65 -5.91 -9.69 -1.33
CA ILE A 65 -6.34 -8.53 -0.57
C ILE A 65 -7.80 -8.23 -0.88
N VAL A 66 -8.60 -8.05 0.17
CA VAL A 66 -10.01 -7.67 0.08
C VAL A 66 -10.16 -6.25 0.59
N ILE A 67 -10.77 -5.40 -0.23
CA ILE A 67 -11.10 -4.02 0.10
C ILE A 67 -12.62 -3.93 0.21
N SER A 68 -13.11 -3.49 1.36
CA SER A 68 -14.53 -3.26 1.62
C SER A 68 -14.77 -1.75 1.77
N PRO A 69 -15.26 -1.05 0.72
CA PRO A 69 -15.60 0.36 0.81
C PRO A 69 -16.74 0.63 1.78
N TRP A 70 -16.75 1.82 2.38
CA TRP A 70 -17.86 2.25 3.25
C TRP A 70 -19.13 2.56 2.47
N GLU A 71 -19.00 2.96 1.20
CA GLU A 71 -20.12 3.26 0.31
C GLU A 71 -20.01 2.50 -1.01
N LYS A 72 -21.10 1.84 -1.42
CA LYS A 72 -21.20 1.13 -2.71
C LYS A 72 -20.88 1.98 -3.96
N PRO A 73 -21.29 3.26 -4.08
CA PRO A 73 -20.96 4.06 -5.28
C PRO A 73 -19.45 4.28 -5.49
N LEU A 74 -18.63 4.17 -4.43
CA LEU A 74 -17.18 4.35 -4.53
C LEU A 74 -16.45 3.15 -5.12
N VAL A 75 -17.12 2.00 -5.26
CA VAL A 75 -16.51 0.76 -5.79
C VAL A 75 -15.87 1.01 -7.16
N SER A 76 -16.57 1.72 -8.06
CA SER A 76 -16.06 2.01 -9.41
C SER A 76 -14.89 3.01 -9.41
N ALA A 77 -14.91 3.98 -8.48
CA ALA A 77 -13.82 4.93 -8.31
C ALA A 77 -12.55 4.25 -7.77
N ILE A 78 -12.71 3.33 -6.82
CA ILE A 78 -11.62 2.53 -6.26
C ILE A 78 -11.04 1.58 -7.32
N GLU A 79 -11.89 0.88 -8.07
CA GLU A 79 -11.47 0.00 -9.16
C GLU A 79 -10.63 0.74 -10.20
N SER A 80 -11.10 1.92 -10.61
CA SER A 80 -10.38 2.81 -11.53
C SER A 80 -9.05 3.30 -10.94
N ALA A 81 -9.01 3.62 -9.65
CA ALA A 81 -7.78 4.07 -8.97
C ALA A 81 -6.74 2.94 -8.88
N ILE A 82 -7.17 1.71 -8.57
CA ILE A 82 -6.27 0.55 -8.50
C ILE A 82 -5.74 0.19 -9.89
N SER A 83 -6.59 0.22 -10.92
CA SER A 83 -6.17 -0.01 -12.31
C SER A 83 -5.13 1.04 -12.75
N LYS A 84 -5.34 2.32 -12.42
CA LYS A 84 -4.37 3.40 -12.67
C LYS A 84 -3.08 3.25 -11.87
N ALA A 85 -3.13 2.69 -10.67
CA ALA A 85 -1.95 2.44 -9.84
C ALA A 85 -1.02 1.36 -10.43
N ASN A 86 -1.46 0.62 -11.45
CA ASN A 86 -0.65 -0.33 -12.24
C ASN A 86 0.17 -1.31 -11.39
N ILE A 87 -0.48 -1.91 -10.39
CA ILE A 87 0.14 -2.83 -9.42
C ILE A 87 0.29 -4.26 -10.03
N GLY A 88 -0.05 -4.41 -11.31
CA GLY A 88 0.01 -5.68 -12.04
C GLY A 88 -1.04 -6.70 -11.60
N VAL A 89 -2.15 -6.24 -11.03
CA VAL A 89 -3.29 -7.05 -10.61
C VAL A 89 -4.60 -6.47 -11.14
N ASN A 90 -5.52 -7.35 -11.47
CA ASN A 90 -6.87 -6.95 -11.88
C ASN A 90 -7.80 -7.00 -10.66
N PRO A 91 -8.46 -5.88 -10.30
CA PRO A 91 -9.49 -5.88 -9.27
C PRO A 91 -10.69 -6.73 -9.75
N ASN A 92 -11.15 -7.65 -8.92
CA ASN A 92 -12.41 -8.36 -9.09
C ASN A 92 -13.44 -7.75 -8.13
N SER A 93 -14.53 -7.19 -8.65
CA SER A 93 -15.53 -6.49 -7.85
C SER A 93 -16.81 -7.32 -7.76
N ASP A 94 -17.27 -7.58 -6.54
CA ASP A 94 -18.56 -8.24 -6.25
C ASP A 94 -19.67 -7.20 -5.96
N GLY A 95 -19.43 -5.92 -6.25
CA GLY A 95 -20.38 -4.81 -6.01
C GLY A 95 -20.46 -4.31 -4.56
N GLU A 96 -20.05 -5.11 -3.58
CA GLU A 96 -19.80 -4.67 -2.19
C GLU A 96 -18.34 -4.72 -1.78
N LYS A 97 -17.55 -5.61 -2.39
CA LYS A 97 -16.15 -5.84 -2.02
C LYS A 97 -15.31 -5.97 -3.27
N ILE A 98 -14.07 -5.51 -3.18
CA ILE A 98 -13.08 -5.58 -4.26
C ILE A 98 -11.99 -6.55 -3.81
N ILE A 99 -11.80 -7.60 -4.59
CA ILE A 99 -10.83 -8.67 -4.35
C ILE A 99 -9.68 -8.49 -5.34
N LEU A 100 -8.47 -8.30 -4.81
CA LEU A 100 -7.24 -8.20 -5.56
C LEU A 100 -6.45 -9.49 -5.37
N ASN A 101 -6.30 -10.22 -6.48
CA ASN A 101 -5.51 -11.45 -6.51
C ASN A 101 -4.14 -11.13 -7.13
N PHE A 102 -3.09 -11.30 -6.34
CA PHE A 102 -1.71 -11.21 -6.77
C PHE A 102 -1.24 -12.58 -7.24
N PRO A 103 -0.83 -12.75 -8.50
CA PRO A 103 -0.27 -14.00 -8.96
C PRO A 103 0.95 -14.40 -8.10
N PRO A 104 1.08 -15.69 -7.71
CA PRO A 104 2.29 -16.17 -7.08
C PRO A 104 3.46 -16.01 -8.07
N MET A 105 4.56 -15.43 -7.60
CA MET A 105 5.81 -15.30 -8.35
C MET A 105 6.78 -16.40 -7.93
#